data_AF-A0A967P7A0-F1
#
_entry.id   AF-A0A967P7A0-F1
#
_cell.length_a   1.000
_cell.length_b   1.000
_cell.length_c   1.000
_cell.angle_alpha   90.00
_cell.angle_beta   90.00
_cell.angle_gamma   90.00
#
_symmetry.space_group_name_H-M   'P 1'
#
loop_
_entity.id
_entity.type
_entity.pdbx_description
1 polymer ?
#
loop_
_entity_poly.entity_id
_entity_poly.type
_entity_poly.pdbx_seq_one_letter_code
_entity_poly.pdbx_strand_id
1 'polypeptide(L)' 'MIIVFELTVLMGALSTFIGLIVNARIRRNAPVSLYDPRFSDDKFGLAVVCEKDRVSDVEKIMNDTEAEEIKFEGLH' A
#
# COMPACT_ATOMS: atom_id res chain seq x y z
N MET A 1 8.91 -40.94 10.76
CA MET A 1 7.96 -40.10 11.51
C MET A 1 8.41 -38.63 11.52
N ILE A 2 9.66 -38.33 11.85
CA ILE A 2 10.16 -36.93 11.93
C ILE A 2 10.19 -36.22 10.57
N ILE A 3 10.66 -36.88 9.50
CA ILE A 3 10.77 -36.25 8.17
C ILE A 3 9.41 -35.76 7.64
N VAL A 4 8.34 -36.54 7.82
CA VAL A 4 6.99 -36.17 7.35
C VAL A 4 6.43 -35.00 8.17
N PHE A 5 6.75 -34.94 9.46
CA PHE A 5 6.40 -33.81 10.32
C PHE A 5 7.09 -32.51 9.84
N GLU A 6 8.41 -32.55 9.65
CA GLU A 6 9.19 -31.41 9.14
C GLU A 6 8.70 -30.93 7.77
N LEU A 7 8.41 -31.87 6.85
CA LEU A 7 7.87 -31.54 5.53
C LEU A 7 6.49 -30.90 5.61
N THR A 8 5.62 -31.35 6.53
CA THR A 8 4.28 -30.79 6.69
C THR A 8 4.35 -29.37 7.25
N VAL A 9 5.22 -29.13 8.23
CA VAL A 9 5.46 -27.78 8.78
C VAL A 9 6.04 -26.86 7.71
N LEU A 10 7.05 -27.32 6.96
CA LEU A 10 7.65 -26.55 5.87
C LEU A 10 6.63 -26.21 4.78
N MET A 11 5.82 -27.19 4.34
CA MET A 11 4.79 -26.99 3.33
C MET A 11 3.67 -26.07 3.83
N GLY A 12 3.29 -26.17 5.10
CA GLY A 12 2.35 -25.27 5.74
C GLY A 12 2.87 -23.83 5.76
N ALA A 13 4.08 -23.62 6.28
CA ALA A 13 4.71 -22.30 6.34
C ALA A 13 4.88 -21.68 4.95
N LEU A 14 5.34 -22.46 3.96
CA LEU A 14 5.51 -22.00 2.59
C LEU A 14 4.17 -21.65 1.95
N SER A 15 3.13 -22.46 2.16
CA SER A 15 1.78 -22.20 1.64
C SER A 15 1.18 -20.93 2.26
N THR A 16 1.37 -20.71 3.56
CA THR A 16 0.95 -19.48 4.24
C THR A 16 1.70 -18.27 3.68
N PHE A 17 3.02 -18.38 3.48
CA PHE A 17 3.81 -17.28 2.92
C PHE A 17 3.41 -16.93 1.49
N ILE A 18 3.22 -17.92 0.63
CA ILE A 18 2.71 -17.71 -0.73
C ILE A 18 1.30 -17.12 -0.69
N GLY A 19 0.44 -17.63 0.18
CA GLY A 19 -0.91 -17.11 0.41
C GLY A 19 -0.89 -15.65 0.83
N LEU A 20 0.01 -15.26 1.74
CA LEU A 20 0.21 -13.88 2.16
C LEU A 20 0.60 -12.99 0.98
N ILE A 21 1.61 -13.38 0.21
CA ILE A 21 2.08 -12.58 -0.95
C ILE A 21 0.95 -12.36 -1.96
N VAL A 22 0.16 -13.39 -2.25
CA VAL A 22 -0.96 -13.32 -3.20
C VAL A 22 -2.11 -12.47 -2.65
N ASN A 23 -2.51 -12.67 -1.40
CA ASN A 23 -3.67 -11.99 -0.80
C ASN A 23 -3.38 -10.53 -0.44
N ALA A 24 -2.20 -10.24 0.12
CA ALA A 24 -1.77 -8.88 0.41
C ALA A 24 -1.52 -8.06 -0.86
N ARG A 25 -1.57 -8.71 -2.04
CA ARG A 25 -1.34 -8.08 -3.35
C ARG A 25 -0.06 -7.25 -3.35
N ILE A 26 0.99 -7.72 -2.67
CA ILE A 26 2.30 -7.04 -2.59
C ILE A 26 2.89 -6.86 -4.00
N ARG A 27 2.54 -7.75 -4.94
CA ARG A 27 2.90 -7.65 -6.35
C ARG A 27 2.14 -6.57 -7.13
N ARG A 28 1.12 -5.93 -6.56
CA ARG A 28 0.40 -4.87 -7.27
C ARG A 28 1.33 -3.66 -7.30
N ASN A 29 1.85 -3.35 -8.49
CA ASN A 29 2.67 -2.18 -8.80
C ASN A 29 1.92 -0.88 -8.41
N ALA A 30 1.88 -0.57 -7.12
CA ALA A 30 1.61 0.79 -6.69
C ALA A 30 2.71 1.66 -7.34
N PRO A 31 2.35 2.78 -7.98
CA PRO A 31 3.34 3.70 -8.52
C PRO A 31 4.33 4.04 -7.41
N VAL A 32 5.63 3.86 -7.67
CA VAL A 32 6.69 4.20 -6.70
C VAL A 32 6.57 5.67 -6.27
N SER A 33 6.03 6.50 -7.16
CA SER A 33 5.78 7.92 -6.91
C SER A 33 4.70 8.22 -5.86
N LEU A 34 3.84 7.25 -5.51
CA LEU A 34 2.89 7.37 -4.40
C LEU A 34 3.50 7.01 -3.04
N TYR A 35 4.75 6.50 -3.01
CA TYR A 35 5.40 6.05 -1.79
C TYR A 35 6.56 6.96 -1.41
N ASP A 36 6.42 7.68 -0.29
CA ASP A 36 7.51 8.44 0.33
C ASP A 36 8.13 7.58 1.46
N PRO A 37 9.46 7.43 1.55
CA PRO A 37 10.12 6.69 2.62
C PRO A 37 9.73 7.15 4.03
N ARG A 38 9.33 8.42 4.18
CA ARG A 38 8.85 8.99 5.46
C ARG A 38 7.59 8.30 5.97
N PHE A 39 6.83 7.62 5.11
CA PHE A 39 5.63 6.89 5.50
C PHE A 39 5.89 5.64 6.35
N SER A 40 7.13 5.12 6.32
CA SER A 40 7.53 4.01 7.18
C SER A 40 8.26 4.44 8.44
N ASP A 41 8.46 5.75 8.64
CA ASP A 41 9.20 6.32 9.75
C ASP A 41 8.26 7.00 10.76
N ASP A 42 7.74 8.19 10.40
CA ASP A 42 6.96 9.03 11.33
C ASP A 42 5.69 9.64 10.69
N LYS A 43 5.50 9.52 9.36
CA LYS A 43 4.39 10.16 8.65
C LYS A 43 3.38 9.16 8.12
N PHE A 44 2.14 9.60 7.92
CA PHE A 44 1.11 8.83 7.23
C PHE A 44 0.76 9.47 5.89
N GLY A 45 0.68 8.65 4.84
CA GLY A 45 0.27 9.10 3.50
C GLY A 45 -1.15 8.64 3.17
N LEU A 46 -1.97 9.54 2.62
CA LEU A 46 -3.30 9.22 2.08
C LEU A 46 -3.31 9.43 0.57
N ALA A 47 -3.45 8.35 -0.18
CA ALA A 47 -3.61 8.40 -1.63
C ALA A 47 -5.09 8.37 -2.02
N VAL A 48 -5.56 9.43 -2.70
CA VAL A 48 -6.94 9.53 -3.21
C VAL A 48 -6.91 9.54 -4.72
N VAL A 49 -7.55 8.55 -5.34
CA VAL A 49 -7.77 8.53 -6.79
C VAL A 49 -9.09 9.23 -7.08
N CYS A 50 -9.04 10.33 -7.82
CA CYS A 50 -10.22 11.10 -8.20
C CYS A 50 -10.15 11.54 -9.67
N GLU A 51 -11.32 11.81 -10.26
CA GLU A 51 -11.41 12.38 -11.62
C GLU A 51 -10.94 13.84 -11.62
N LYS A 52 -10.45 14.34 -12.77
CA LYS A 52 -9.87 15.70 -12.90
C LYS A 52 -10.81 16.81 -12.39
N ASP A 53 -12.13 16.63 -12.54
CA ASP A 53 -13.15 17.59 -12.11
C ASP A 53 -13.26 17.72 -10.58
N ARG A 54 -12.93 16.66 -9.83
CA ARG A 54 -13.07 16.61 -8.37
C ARG A 54 -11.78 16.91 -7.61
N VAL A 55 -10.69 17.20 -8.31
CA VAL A 55 -9.40 17.49 -7.68
C VAL A 55 -9.49 18.69 -6.74
N SER A 56 -10.22 19.74 -7.14
CA SER A 56 -10.40 20.94 -6.32
C SER A 56 -11.20 20.68 -5.04
N ASP A 57 -12.24 19.83 -5.12
CA ASP A 57 -13.01 19.44 -3.93
C ASP A 57 -12.17 18.61 -2.95
N VAL A 58 -11.38 17.67 -3.47
CA VAL A 58 -10.49 16.83 -2.67
C VAL A 58 -9.38 17.65 -2.01
N GLU A 59 -8.77 18.59 -2.76
CA GLU A 59 -7.79 19.53 -2.22
C GLU A 59 -8.38 20.37 -1.08
N LYS A 60 -9.61 20.86 -1.25
CA LYS A 60 -10.29 21.65 -0.21
C LYS A 60 -10.52 20.84 1.05
N ILE A 61 -10.98 19.59 0.93
CA ILE A 61 -11.19 18.68 2.07
C ILE A 61 -9.86 18.37 2.77
N MET A 62 -8.79 18.11 2.02
CA MET A 62 -7.46 17.84 2.59
C MET A 62 -6.91 19.04 3.35
N ASN A 63 -7.07 20.25 2.81
CA ASN A 63 -6.68 21.48 3.51
C ASN A 63 -7.51 21.73 4.77
N ASP A 64 -8.82 21.48 4.73
CA ASP A 64 -9.70 21.62 5.90
C ASP A 64 -9.34 20.63 7.02
N THR A 65 -8.79 19.47 6.65
CA THR A 65 -8.33 18.42 7.58
C THR A 65 -6.88 18.65 8.07
N GLU A 66 -6.29 19.83 7.82
CA GLU A 66 -4.91 20.18 8.20
C GLU A 66 -3.85 19.22 7.63
N ALA A 67 -4.00 18.80 6.37
CA ALA A 67 -2.98 17.99 5.70
C ALA A 67 -1.64 18.76 5.60
N GLU A 68 -0.57 18.16 6.11
CA GLU A 68 0.76 18.80 6.17
C GLU A 68 1.38 19.02 4.78
N GLU A 69 1.19 18.06 3.86
CA GLU A 69 1.74 18.14 2.50
C GLU A 69 0.75 17.50 1.51
N ILE A 70 0.43 18.21 0.43
CA ILE A 70 -0.46 17.73 -0.63
C ILE A 70 0.35 17.66 -1.94
N LYS A 71 0.38 16.47 -2.57
CA LYS A 71 1.05 16.23 -3.86
C LYS A 71 0.03 15.74 -4.88
N PHE A 72 0.04 16.35 -6.06
CA PHE A 72 -0.80 15.94 -7.19
C PHE A 72 0.02 15.11 -8.18
N GLU A 73 -0.25 13.81 -8.21
CA GLU A 73 0.37 12.84 -9.11
C GLU A 73 -0.65 12.43 -10.17
N GLY A 74 -0.51 12.93 -11.41
CA GLY A 74 -1.44 12.64 -12.51
C GLY A 74 -1.74 13.76 -13.52
N LEU A 75 -0.97 14.84 -13.57
CA LEU A 75 -1.06 15.84 -14.64
C LEU A 75 -0.29 15.36 -15.89
N HIS A 76 -0.91 14.48 -16.66
CA HIS A 76 -0.73 14.41 -18.11
C HIS A 76 -2.05 14.69 -18.82
#